data_AF-A0A949Z7D3-F1
#
_entry.id   AF-A0A949Z7D3-F1
#
_cell.length_a   1.000
_cell.length_b   1.000
_cell.length_c   1.000
_cell.angle_alpha   90.00
_cell.angle_beta   90.00
_cell.angle_gamma   90.00
#
_symmetry.space_group_name_H-M   'P 1'
#
loop_
_entity.id
_entity.type
_entity.pdbx_description
1 polymer ?
#
loop_
_entity_poly.entity_id
_entity_poly.type
_entity_poly.pdbx_seq_one_letter_code
_entity_poly.pdbx_strand_id
1 'polypeptide(L)'
;MRNGSYARILCQRPPDQEFAGQIEGALANPDVQALLIEFRSGPETEGIEVDQILADDPVLRRLRHVLRRIEQGPKAAVALLTESIGGLQLEIALACHVRFAGIGT
;
A
#
# COMPACT_ATOMS: atom_id res chain seq x y z
N MET A 1 -19.69 -1.29 22.58
CA MET A 1 -18.47 -0.95 21.81
C MET A 1 -18.49 -1.81 20.56
N ARG A 2 -18.52 -1.22 19.36
CA ARG A 2 -18.38 -2.01 18.11
C ARG A 2 -16.91 -2.43 18.03
N ASN A 3 -16.62 -3.72 17.93
CA ASN A 3 -15.28 -4.17 17.55
C ASN A 3 -14.97 -3.58 16.17
N GLY A 4 -14.01 -2.66 16.11
CA GLY A 4 -13.58 -2.07 14.85
C GLY A 4 -13.02 -3.14 13.93
N SER A 5 -13.54 -3.22 12.70
CA SER A 5 -12.96 -4.07 11.66
C SER A 5 -11.80 -3.34 10.99
N TYR A 6 -10.74 -4.06 10.66
CA TYR A 6 -9.65 -3.57 9.84
C TYR A 6 -9.63 -4.30 8.51
N ALA A 7 -9.24 -3.59 7.44
CA ALA A 7 -8.99 -4.20 6.15
C ALA A 7 -7.52 -4.62 6.06
N ARG A 8 -7.27 -5.92 5.87
CA ARG A 8 -5.94 -6.45 5.60
C ARG A 8 -5.72 -6.47 4.08
N ILE A 9 -4.66 -5.82 3.62
CA ILE A 9 -4.33 -5.66 2.20
C ILE A 9 -2.89 -6.13 2.00
N LEU A 10 -2.66 -6.95 0.99
CA LEU A 10 -1.32 -7.45 0.66
C LEU A 10 -0.75 -6.63 -0.50
N CYS A 11 0.38 -5.97 -0.26
CA CYS A 11 1.15 -5.27 -1.29
C CYS A 11 2.24 -6.21 -1.82
N GLN A 12 2.04 -6.74 -3.03
CA GLN A 12 3.07 -7.47 -3.78
C GLN A 12 3.84 -6.50 -4.69
N ARG A 13 5.02 -6.94 -5.17
CA ARG A 13 5.85 -6.17 -6.09
C ARG A 13 5.69 -6.67 -7.53
N PRO A 14 5.47 -5.78 -8.53
CA PRO A 14 5.14 -4.36 -8.38
C PRO A 14 3.69 -4.15 -7.90
N PRO A 15 3.37 -3.04 -7.21
CA PRO A 15 1.99 -2.68 -6.91
C PRO A 15 1.19 -2.46 -8.20
N ASP A 16 -0.05 -2.95 -8.23
CA ASP A 16 -0.88 -2.97 -9.43
C ASP A 16 -2.24 -2.28 -9.25
N GLN A 17 -3.09 -2.39 -10.28
CA GLN A 17 -4.44 -1.83 -10.28
C GLN A 17 -5.38 -2.51 -9.28
N GLU A 18 -5.15 -3.79 -8.98
CA GLU A 18 -5.94 -4.54 -8.01
C GLU A 18 -5.64 -4.02 -6.60
N PHE A 19 -4.36 -3.89 -6.27
CA PHE A 19 -3.88 -3.31 -5.01
C PHE A 19 -4.46 -1.91 -4.77
N ALA A 20 -4.40 -1.03 -5.79
CA ALA A 20 -5.01 0.30 -5.70
C ALA A 20 -6.52 0.23 -5.42
N GLY A 21 -7.24 -0.68 -6.09
CA GLY A 21 -8.67 -0.89 -5.88
C GLY A 21 -9.03 -1.41 -4.49
N GLN A 22 -8.22 -2.31 -3.93
CA GLN A 22 -8.40 -2.83 -2.57
C GLN A 22 -8.30 -1.71 -1.53
N ILE A 23 -7.34 -0.79 -1.68
CA ILE A 23 -7.22 0.37 -0.78
C ILE A 23 -8.42 1.30 -0.93
N GLU A 24 -8.80 1.66 -2.15
CA GLU A 24 -9.93 2.56 -2.39
C GLU A 24 -11.23 1.99 -1.80
N GLY A 25 -11.47 0.69 -1.98
CA GLY A 25 -12.61 -0.02 -1.39
C GLY A 25 -12.57 0.00 0.13
N ALA A 26 -11.41 -0.27 0.74
CA ALA A 26 -11.25 -0.22 2.20
C ALA A 26 -11.45 1.20 2.75
N LEU A 27 -10.95 2.22 2.07
CA LEU A 27 -11.14 3.62 2.45
C LEU A 27 -12.61 4.05 2.34
N ALA A 28 -13.35 3.56 1.34
CA ALA A 28 -14.76 3.87 1.14
C ALA A 28 -15.70 3.08 2.07
N ASN A 29 -15.30 1.91 2.57
CA ASN A 29 -16.16 1.04 3.37
C ASN A 29 -16.40 1.61 4.79
N PRO A 30 -17.63 1.97 5.19
CA PRO A 30 -17.90 2.56 6.51
C PRO A 30 -17.64 1.61 7.69
N ASP A 31 -17.61 0.29 7.47
CA ASP A 31 -17.35 -0.70 8.51
C ASP A 31 -15.86 -0.91 8.79
N VAL A 32 -15.00 -0.47 7.87
CA VAL A 32 -13.54 -0.52 8.02
C VAL A 32 -13.06 0.73 8.74
N GLN A 33 -12.44 0.55 9.91
CA GLN A 33 -11.92 1.64 10.72
C GLN A 33 -10.42 1.91 10.50
N ALA A 34 -9.68 0.89 10.08
CA ALA A 34 -8.25 0.98 9.81
C ALA A 34 -7.83 0.05 8.67
N LEU A 35 -6.70 0.38 8.05
CA LEU A 35 -6.05 -0.42 7.02
C LEU A 35 -4.77 -1.02 7.60
N LEU A 36 -4.56 -2.30 7.34
CA LEU A 36 -3.32 -3.02 7.61
C LEU A 36 -2.73 -3.46 6.27
N ILE A 37 -1.65 -2.82 5.85
CA ILE A 37 -0.98 -3.09 4.57
C ILE A 37 0.28 -3.91 4.86
N GLU A 38 0.26 -5.17 4.42
CA GLU A 38 1.40 -6.09 4.52
C GLU A 38 2.22 -6.05 3.24
N PHE A 39 3.52 -5.85 3.38
CA PHE A 39 4.43 -5.81 2.25
C PHE A 39 5.15 -7.15 2.12
N ARG A 40 5.10 -7.72 0.91
CA ARG A 40 5.89 -8.89 0.54
C ARG A 40 6.72 -8.59 -0.69
N SER A 41 7.97 -9.01 -0.64
CA SER A 41 8.91 -8.90 -1.72
C SER A 41 8.75 -10.13 -2.63
N GLY A 42 8.68 -9.86 -3.94
CA GLY A 42 8.75 -10.88 -4.98
C GLY A 42 10.15 -10.91 -5.61
N PRO A 43 10.39 -11.74 -6.65
CA PRO A 43 11.62 -11.64 -7.45
C PRO A 43 11.87 -10.19 -7.89
N GLU A 44 13.13 -9.74 -7.92
CA GLU A 44 13.49 -8.34 -8.21
C GLU A 44 12.83 -7.83 -9.51
N THR A 45 11.78 -7.00 -9.38
CA THR A 45 11.04 -6.40 -10.49
C THR A 45 11.39 -4.94 -10.73
N GLU A 46 12.62 -4.51 -10.37
CA GLU A 46 13.06 -3.11 -10.54
C GLU A 46 12.88 -2.62 -11.99
N GLY A 47 13.13 -3.49 -12.98
CA GLY A 47 12.88 -3.18 -14.39
C GLY A 47 11.41 -2.87 -14.70
N ILE A 48 10.47 -3.58 -14.06
CA ILE A 48 9.03 -3.41 -14.31
C ILE A 48 8.53 -2.05 -13.80
N GLU A 49 9.04 -1.59 -12.66
CA GLU A 49 8.68 -0.28 -12.11
C GLU A 49 9.20 0.86 -12.99
N VAL A 50 10.42 0.73 -13.51
CA VAL A 50 10.99 1.70 -14.46
C VAL A 50 10.16 1.72 -15.75
N ASP A 51 9.79 0.56 -16.28
CA ASP A 51 8.94 0.46 -17.48
C ASP A 51 7.57 1.11 -17.26
N GLN A 52 6.93 0.91 -16.11
CA GLN A 52 5.66 1.56 -15.76
C GLN A 52 5.79 3.09 -15.69
N ILE A 53 6.91 3.59 -15.15
CA ILE A 53 7.19 5.03 -15.08
C ILE A 53 7.40 5.61 -16.48
N LEU A 54 8.19 4.95 -17.31
CA LEU A 54 8.47 5.38 -18.68
C LEU A 54 7.23 5.33 -19.58
N ALA A 55 6.32 4.39 -19.33
CA ALA A 55 5.07 4.23 -20.07
C ALA A 55 3.93 5.19 -19.65
N ASP A 56 4.15 6.07 -18.66
CA ASP A 56 3.09 6.86 -18.00
C ASP A 56 1.89 5.98 -17.58
N ASP A 57 2.19 4.84 -16.96
CA ASP A 57 1.20 3.82 -16.65
C ASP A 57 0.06 4.43 -15.80
N PRO A 58 -1.21 4.27 -16.21
CA PRO A 58 -2.38 4.70 -15.44
C PRO A 58 -2.36 4.27 -13.97
N VAL A 59 -1.68 3.17 -13.64
CA VAL A 59 -1.51 2.69 -12.26
C VAL A 59 -0.78 3.70 -11.39
N LEU A 60 0.23 4.40 -11.91
CA LEU A 60 1.00 5.38 -11.14
C LEU A 60 0.17 6.62 -10.81
N ARG A 61 -0.64 7.09 -11.77
CA ARG A 61 -1.57 8.20 -11.54
C ARG A 61 -2.62 7.82 -10.49
N ARG A 62 -3.16 6.60 -10.56
CA ARG A 62 -4.12 6.10 -9.58
C ARG A 62 -3.49 5.96 -8.19
N LEU A 63 -2.31 5.33 -8.10
CA LEU A 63 -1.57 5.17 -6.85
C LEU A 63 -1.28 6.52 -6.20
N ARG A 64 -0.84 7.54 -6.94
CA ARG A 64 -0.65 8.90 -6.38
C ARG A 64 -1.91 9.46 -5.72
N HIS A 65 -3.09 9.21 -6.31
CA HIS A 65 -4.35 9.63 -5.70
C HIS A 65 -4.65 8.83 -4.42
N VAL A 66 -4.43 7.52 -4.45
CA VAL A 66 -4.60 6.63 -3.30
C VAL A 66 -3.67 7.02 -2.14
N LEU A 67 -2.40 7.28 -2.42
CA LEU A 67 -1.40 7.68 -1.41
C LEU A 67 -1.84 8.94 -0.67
N ARG A 68 -2.28 9.98 -1.39
CA ARG A 68 -2.80 11.21 -0.77
C ARG A 68 -3.99 10.94 0.15
N ARG A 69 -4.87 10.01 -0.24
CA ARG A 69 -6.03 9.62 0.59
C ARG A 69 -5.62 8.82 1.82
N ILE A 70 -4.54 8.05 1.76
CA ILE A 70 -3.96 7.40 2.94
C ILE A 70 -3.40 8.47 3.87
N GLU A 71 -2.55 9.37 3.37
CA GLU A 71 -1.83 10.38 4.17
C GLU A 71 -2.76 11.37 4.88
N GLN A 72 -3.85 11.77 4.23
CA GLN A 72 -4.77 12.80 4.71
C GLN A 72 -6.08 12.22 5.24
N GLY A 73 -6.25 10.90 5.13
CA GLY A 73 -7.51 10.22 5.42
C GLY A 73 -7.78 10.09 6.93
N PRO A 74 -9.06 10.00 7.32
CA PRO A 74 -9.42 9.83 8.73
C PRO A 74 -9.19 8.40 9.26
N LYS A 75 -8.89 7.43 8.37
CA LYS A 75 -8.66 6.03 8.74
C LYS A 75 -7.18 5.79 8.95
N ALA A 76 -6.83 5.22 10.10
CA ALA A 76 -5.45 4.85 10.38
C ALA A 76 -4.99 3.79 9.37
N ALA A 77 -3.77 3.95 8.87
CA ALA A 77 -3.14 3.02 7.95
C ALA A 77 -1.82 2.56 8.55
N VAL A 78 -1.66 1.25 8.68
CA VAL A 78 -0.50 0.61 9.30
C VAL A 78 0.22 -0.20 8.24
N ALA A 79 1.50 0.07 8.04
CA ALA A 79 2.39 -0.70 7.20
C ALA A 79 3.11 -1.78 8.02
N LEU A 80 3.06 -3.03 7.56
CA LEU A 80 3.82 -4.16 8.10
C LEU A 80 4.88 -4.60 7.09
N LEU A 81 6.14 -4.33 7.40
CA LEU A 81 7.29 -4.62 6.57
C LEU A 81 8.00 -5.85 7.15
N THR A 82 7.80 -7.01 6.55
CA THR A 82 8.46 -8.26 7.00
C THR A 82 9.75 -8.54 6.25
N GLU A 83 10.00 -7.82 5.15
CA GLU A 83 11.09 -8.03 4.22
C GLU A 83 11.62 -6.68 3.73
N SER A 84 12.78 -6.67 3.06
CA SER A 84 13.32 -5.46 2.44
C SER A 84 12.43 -5.00 1.29
N ILE A 85 11.97 -3.75 1.33
CA ILE A 85 11.13 -3.13 0.29
C ILE A 85 11.89 -2.01 -0.42
N GLY A 86 11.47 -1.70 -1.65
CA GLY A 86 12.03 -0.61 -2.44
C GLY A 86 10.98 0.00 -3.38
N GLY A 87 11.40 1.02 -4.15
CA GLY A 87 10.57 1.64 -5.18
C GLY A 87 9.20 2.09 -4.68
N LEU A 88 8.15 1.74 -5.42
CA LEU A 88 6.78 2.14 -5.11
C LEU A 88 6.27 1.55 -3.79
N GLN A 89 6.70 0.35 -3.41
CA GLN A 89 6.33 -0.25 -2.11
C GLN A 89 6.82 0.63 -0.95
N LEU A 90 8.03 1.17 -1.07
CA LEU A 90 8.57 2.09 -0.06
C LEU A 90 7.75 3.39 0.01
N GLU A 91 7.38 3.97 -1.12
CA GLU A 91 6.52 5.16 -1.16
C GLU A 91 5.16 4.90 -0.49
N ILE A 92 4.54 3.75 -0.76
CA ILE A 92 3.28 3.33 -0.12
C ILE A 92 3.45 3.16 1.40
N ALA A 93 4.54 2.54 1.84
CA ALA A 93 4.81 2.37 3.27
C ALA A 93 5.03 3.72 3.98
N LEU A 94 5.66 4.69 3.32
CA LEU A 94 5.88 6.04 3.84
C LEU A 94 4.58 6.85 3.95
N ALA A 95 3.63 6.64 3.05
CA ALA A 95 2.30 7.26 3.12
C ALA A 95 1.47 6.76 4.32
N CYS A 96 1.79 5.59 4.87
CA CYS A 96 1.08 5.05 6.05
C CYS A 96 1.36 5.86 7.32
N HIS A 97 0.40 5.85 8.25
CA HIS A 97 0.50 6.57 9.52
C HIS A 97 1.46 5.92 10.51
N VAL A 98 1.49 4.58 10.52
CA VAL A 98 2.36 3.77 11.38
C VAL A 98 3.08 2.73 10.53
N ARG A 99 4.34 2.46 10.86
CA ARG A 99 5.17 1.46 10.20
C ARG A 99 5.78 0.53 11.25
N PHE A 100 5.64 -0.77 11.05
CA PHE A 100 6.35 -1.79 11.80
C PHE A 100 7.27 -2.54 10.84
N ALA A 101 8.58 -2.48 11.10
CA ALA A 101 9.56 -3.25 10.36
C ALA A 101 10.04 -4.42 11.24
N GLY A 102 9.92 -5.63 10.72
CA GLY A 102 10.57 -6.80 11.30
C GLY A 102 12.08 -6.61 11.22
N ILE A 103 12.79 -7.06 12.25
CA ILE A 103 14.25 -7.20 12.18
C ILE A 103 14.48 -8.40 11.26
N GLY A 104 15.02 -8.16 10.07
CA GLY A 104 15.40 -9.23 9.14
C GLY A 104 16.35 -10.20 9.84
N THR A 105 16.01 -11.48 9.84
CA THR A 105 16.91 -12.57 10.26
C THR A 105 17.96 -12.85 9.19
#